data_AF-A0A7W6IN67-F1
#
_entry.id   AF-A0A7W6IN67-F1
#
_cell.length_a   1.000
_cell.length_b   1.000
_cell.length_c   1.000
_cell.angle_alpha   90.00
_cell.angle_beta   90.00
_cell.angle_gamma   90.00
#
_symmetry.space_group_name_H-M   'P 1'
#
loop_
_entity.id
_entity.type
_entity.pdbx_description
1 polymer ?
#
loop_
_entity_poly.entity_id
_entity_poly.type
_entity_poly.pdbx_seq_one_letter_code
_entity_poly.pdbx_strand_id
1 'polypeptide(L)'
;MSSRSNHARLVALEKQMEAAAAAFDFEKAAALRDEIARLKGESDDIVGQAPPGQIGLGSNAPVRQPPKGWTRPKKPGPMTSNHKGRGER
;
A
#
# COMPACT_ATOMS: atom_id res chain seq x y z
N MET A 1 -7.84 25.76 -7.59
CA MET A 1 -8.62 26.01 -6.36
C MET A 1 -7.65 26.47 -5.29
N SER A 2 -7.96 27.53 -4.54
CA SER A 2 -7.04 28.12 -3.54
C SER A 2 -6.91 27.19 -2.33
N SER A 3 -5.75 27.12 -1.69
CA SER A 3 -5.53 26.35 -0.46
C SER A 3 -6.56 26.68 0.62
N ARG A 4 -6.99 27.95 0.67
CA ARG A 4 -8.01 28.45 1.61
C ARG A 4 -9.41 27.88 1.35
N SER A 5 -9.77 27.63 0.08
CA SER A 5 -11.08 27.04 -0.27
C SER A 5 -11.15 25.56 0.07
N ASN A 6 -10.02 24.85 -0.08
CA ASN A 6 -9.94 23.43 0.31
C ASN A 6 -10.03 23.27 1.84
N HIS A 7 -9.36 24.13 2.61
CA HIS A 7 -9.47 24.11 4.06
C HIS A 7 -10.90 24.37 4.55
N ALA A 8 -11.60 25.37 3.98
CA ALA A 8 -13.00 25.64 4.33
C ALA A 8 -13.92 24.45 4.02
N ARG A 9 -13.68 23.74 2.91
CA ARG A 9 -14.43 22.53 2.54
C ARG A 9 -14.17 21.37 3.49
N LEU A 10 -12.92 21.17 3.93
CA LEU A 10 -12.56 20.14 4.90
C LEU A 10 -13.27 20.35 6.25
N VAL A 11 -13.24 21.58 6.78
CA VAL A 11 -13.93 21.91 8.03
C VAL A 11 -15.45 21.68 7.93
N ALA A 12 -16.04 21.97 6.77
CA ALA A 12 -17.47 21.73 6.55
C ALA A 12 -17.81 20.23 6.55
N LEU A 13 -16.97 19.40 5.91
CA LEU A 13 -17.15 17.95 5.87
C LEU A 13 -16.96 17.31 7.26
N GLU A 14 -15.98 17.77 8.04
CA GLU A 14 -15.75 17.27 9.41
C GLU A 14 -17.00 17.52 10.30
N LYS A 15 -17.60 18.71 10.22
CA LYS A 15 -18.85 19.01 10.94
C LYS A 15 -20.02 18.13 10.51
N GLN A 16 -20.13 17.82 9.22
CA GLN A 16 -21.18 16.94 8.70
C GLN A 16 -20.98 15.49 9.16
N MET A 17 -19.73 15.03 9.25
CA MET A 17 -19.38 13.71 9.73
C MET A 17 -19.73 13.56 11.22
N GLU A 18 -19.38 14.55 12.05
CA GLU A 18 -19.74 14.57 13.48
C GLU A 18 -21.27 14.56 13.69
N ALA A 19 -22.00 15.35 12.90
CA ALA A 19 -23.47 15.37 12.95
C ALA A 19 -24.08 14.01 12.56
N ALA A 20 -23.53 13.34 11.54
CA ALA A 20 -23.96 12.00 11.16
C ALA A 20 -23.65 10.96 12.25
N ALA A 21 -22.47 11.04 12.87
CA ALA A 21 -22.09 10.17 13.98
C ALA A 21 -22.99 10.37 15.21
N ALA A 22 -23.35 11.62 15.53
CA ALA A 22 -24.29 11.94 16.60
C ALA A 22 -25.71 11.42 16.33
N ALA A 23 -26.09 11.32 15.05
CA ALA A 23 -27.35 10.72 14.61
C ALA A 23 -27.28 9.18 14.45
N PHE A 24 -26.15 8.55 14.80
CA PHE A 24 -25.87 7.12 14.59
C PHE A 24 -25.93 6.66 13.12
N ASP A 25 -25.78 7.58 12.17
CA ASP A 25 -25.70 7.29 10.74
C ASP A 25 -24.24 7.06 10.32
N PHE A 26 -23.73 5.88 10.66
CA PHE A 26 -22.32 5.52 10.46
C PHE A 26 -21.96 5.31 8.99
N GLU A 27 -22.90 4.89 8.14
CA GLU A 27 -22.68 4.76 6.70
C GLU A 27 -22.38 6.13 6.08
N LYS A 28 -23.19 7.13 6.44
CA LYS A 28 -22.95 8.51 5.99
C LYS A 28 -21.66 9.08 6.58
N ALA A 29 -21.36 8.81 7.85
CA ALA A 29 -20.11 9.23 8.46
C ALA A 29 -18.88 8.60 7.76
N ALA A 30 -18.95 7.33 7.37
CA ALA A 30 -17.89 6.64 6.64
C ALA A 30 -17.67 7.25 5.25
N ALA A 31 -18.75 7.50 4.49
CA ALA A 31 -18.65 8.16 3.19
C ALA A 31 -18.01 9.57 3.28
N LEU A 32 -18.34 10.32 4.33
CA LEU A 32 -17.75 11.64 4.57
C LEU A 32 -16.27 11.55 4.96
N ARG A 33 -15.89 10.56 5.78
CA ARG A 33 -14.49 10.28 6.12
C ARG A 33 -13.66 9.99 4.87
N ASP A 34 -14.17 9.17 3.96
CA ASP A 34 -13.45 8.78 2.74
C ASP A 34 -13.28 9.97 1.78
N GLU A 35 -14.29 10.85 1.69
CA GLU A 35 -14.17 12.11 0.93
C GLU A 35 -13.17 13.08 1.57
N ILE A 36 -13.09 13.14 2.91
CA ILE A 36 -12.07 13.92 3.62
C ILE A 36 -10.67 13.39 3.31
N ALA A 37 -10.46 12.08 3.39
CA ALA A 37 -9.18 11.43 3.08
C ALA A 37 -8.75 11.69 1.61
N ARG A 38 -9.70 11.62 0.67
CA ARG A 38 -9.47 11.97 -0.74
C ARG A 38 -9.02 13.42 -0.92
N LEU A 39 -9.64 14.36 -0.20
CA LEU A 39 -9.27 15.79 -0.27
C LEU A 39 -7.95 16.11 0.44
N LYS A 40 -7.57 15.33 1.47
CA LYS A 40 -6.27 15.42 2.15
C LYS A 40 -5.13 14.77 1.35
N GLY A 41 -5.46 13.95 0.34
CA GLY A 41 -4.48 13.17 -0.42
C GLY A 41 -4.00 11.91 0.31
N GLU A 42 -4.76 11.46 1.30
CA GLU A 42 -4.51 10.25 2.10
C GLU A 42 -5.17 9.00 1.48
N SER A 43 -5.76 9.11 0.29
CA SER A 43 -6.58 8.07 -0.33
C SER A 43 -5.82 6.93 -1.02
N ASP A 44 -4.49 6.98 -1.11
CA ASP A 44 -3.71 5.84 -1.62
C ASP A 44 -3.70 4.64 -0.63
N ASP A 45 -4.05 4.89 0.64
CA ASP A 45 -3.96 3.90 1.73
C ASP A 45 -5.32 3.41 2.27
N ILE A 46 -6.45 3.78 1.65
CA ILE A 46 -7.76 3.16 1.98
C ILE A 46 -7.83 1.79 1.30
N VAL A 47 -7.22 0.79 1.95
CA VAL A 47 -7.23 -0.64 1.58
C VAL A 47 -7.00 -0.85 0.08
N GLY A 48 -5.90 -0.31 -0.44
CA GLY A 48 -5.40 -0.71 -1.75
C GLY A 48 -5.18 -2.22 -1.74
N GLN A 49 -5.82 -2.94 -2.65
CA GLN A 49 -5.54 -4.35 -2.89
C GLN A 49 -4.03 -4.52 -3.00
N ALA A 50 -3.42 -5.30 -2.10
CA ALA A 50 -1.98 -5.48 -2.12
C ALA A 50 -1.57 -5.95 -3.53
N PRO A 51 -0.50 -5.37 -4.11
CA PRO A 51 -0.08 -5.71 -5.46
C PRO A 51 0.08 -7.23 -5.59
N PRO A 52 -0.40 -7.82 -6.70
CA PRO A 52 -0.35 -9.26 -6.89
C PRO A 52 1.10 -9.75 -6.75
N GLY A 53 1.33 -10.64 -5.77
CA GLY A 53 2.66 -11.17 -5.42
C GLY A 53 3.17 -10.79 -4.03
N GLN A 54 2.52 -9.85 -3.32
CA GLN A 54 2.94 -9.49 -1.95
C GLN A 54 2.35 -10.42 -0.88
N ILE A 55 1.17 -11.01 -1.13
CA ILE A 55 0.50 -11.98 -0.26
C ILE A 55 1.04 -13.40 -0.53
N GLY A 56 2.37 -13.53 -0.53
CA GLY A 56 3.05 -14.83 -0.56
C GLY A 56 3.13 -15.37 0.85
N LEU A 57 2.54 -16.55 1.09
CA LEU A 57 2.69 -17.35 2.31
C LEU A 57 4.19 -17.71 2.49
N GLY A 58 5.00 -16.76 3.00
CA GLY A 58 6.46 -16.91 3.12
C GLY A 58 7.30 -15.61 3.11
N SER A 59 6.71 -14.44 2.84
CA SER A 59 7.50 -13.23 2.54
C SER A 59 8.12 -12.46 3.72
N ASN A 60 7.99 -12.94 4.97
CA ASN A 60 8.64 -12.29 6.13
C ASN A 60 10.10 -12.73 6.36
N ALA A 61 10.67 -13.56 5.49
CA ALA A 61 12.10 -13.85 5.56
C ALA A 61 12.88 -12.61 5.08
N PRO A 62 13.71 -11.97 5.92
CA PRO A 62 14.57 -10.90 5.46
C PRO A 62 15.49 -11.45 4.36
N VAL A 63 15.51 -10.78 3.20
CA VAL A 63 16.46 -11.09 2.13
C VAL A 63 17.86 -10.94 2.69
N ARG A 64 18.66 -12.02 2.70
CA ARG A 64 20.05 -11.99 3.17
C ARG A 64 20.84 -11.02 2.30
N GLN A 65 21.23 -9.88 2.88
CA GLN A 65 22.07 -8.91 2.19
C GLN A 65 23.49 -9.48 2.05
N PRO A 66 24.08 -9.47 0.85
CA PRO A 66 25.45 -9.90 0.68
C PRO A 66 26.42 -8.91 1.37
N PRO A 67 27.60 -9.36 1.80
CA PRO A 67 28.62 -8.49 2.37
C PRO A 67 29.01 -7.33 1.43
N LYS A 68 29.46 -6.21 2.01
CA LYS A 68 29.95 -5.06 1.25
C LYS A 68 31.10 -5.47 0.33
N GLY A 69 30.95 -5.22 -0.97
CA GLY A 69 31.95 -5.57 -1.99
C GLY A 69 31.78 -6.94 -2.63
N TRP A 70 30.74 -7.71 -2.27
CA TRP A 70 30.47 -9.00 -2.90
C TRP A 70 29.93 -8.83 -4.33
N THR A 71 30.62 -9.41 -5.31
CA THR A 71 30.19 -9.46 -6.71
C THR A 71 29.62 -10.83 -7.04
N ARG A 72 28.37 -10.89 -7.52
CA ARG A 72 27.74 -12.14 -7.97
C ARG A 72 28.55 -12.76 -9.12
N PRO A 73 28.85 -14.07 -9.10
CA PRO A 73 29.50 -14.73 -10.23
C PRO A 73 28.62 -14.70 -11.48
N LYS A 74 29.25 -14.66 -12.66
CA LYS A 74 28.54 -14.69 -13.94
C LYS A 74 27.77 -16.01 -14.07
N LYS A 75 26.50 -15.93 -14.49
CA LYS A 75 25.68 -17.12 -14.74
C LYS A 75 26.40 -18.01 -15.78
N PRO A 76 26.57 -19.32 -15.51
CA PRO A 76 27.08 -20.25 -16.50
C PRO A 76 26.23 -20.21 -17.77
N GLY A 77 26.87 -20.37 -18.94
CA GLY A 77 26.16 -20.46 -20.21
C GLY A 77 25.18 -21.64 -20.22
N PRO A 78 24.14 -21.61 -21.06
CA PRO A 78 23.05 -22.59 -21.06
C PRO A 78 23.50 -24.05 -21.27
N MET A 79 24.70 -24.29 -21.84
CA MET A 79 25.28 -25.63 -22.02
C MET A 79 26.30 -26.03 -20.93
N THR A 80 26.43 -25.27 -19.83
CA THR A 80 27.52 -25.48 -18.84
C THR A 80 27.04 -25.95 -17.45
N SER A 81 25.76 -26.31 -17.29
CA SER A 81 25.27 -26.90 -16.03
C SER A 81 24.92 -28.38 -16.19
N ASN A 82 25.90 -29.27 -15.96
CA ASN A 82 25.66 -30.70 -15.72
C ASN A 82 25.03 -31.00 -14.35
N HIS A 83 24.30 -30.03 -13.77
CA HIS A 83 23.67 -30.18 -12.47
C HIS A 83 22.19 -29.84 -12.59
N LYS A 84 21.35 -30.88 -12.46
CA LYS A 84 19.90 -30.77 -12.32
C LYS A 84 19.58 -29.70 -11.28
N GLY A 85 18.99 -28.58 -11.70
CA GLY A 85 18.34 -27.66 -10.77
C GLY A 85 17.35 -28.48 -9.95
N ARG A 86 17.46 -28.43 -8.62
CA ARG A 86 16.46 -29.05 -7.75
C ARG A 86 15.15 -28.34 -8.06
N GLY A 87 14.17 -29.09 -8.56
CA GLY A 87 12.84 -28.59 -8.82
C GLY A 87 12.30 -27.92 -7.57
N GLU A 88 11.90 -26.67 -7.72
CA GLU A 88 11.10 -25.96 -6.73
C GLU A 88 9.75 -26.72 -6.62
N ARG A 89 9.42 -27.13 -5.39
CA ARG A 89 8.08 -27.55 -4.99
C ARG A 89 7.34 -26.35 -4.44
#